data_AF-A0A1Y4WI38-F1
#
_entry.id   AF-A0A1Y4WI38-F1
#
_cell.length_a   1.000
_cell.length_b   1.000
_cell.length_c   1.000
_cell.angle_alpha   90.00
_cell.angle_beta   90.00
_cell.angle_gamma   90.00
#
_symmetry.space_group_name_H-M   'P 1'
#
loop_
_entity.id
_entity.type
_entity.pdbx_description
1 polymer ?
#
loop_
_entity_poly.entity_id
_entity_poly.type
_entity_poly.pdbx_seq_one_letter_code
_entity_poly.pdbx_strand_id
1 'polypeptide(L)'
;MSKTAAELACKTTMSGAWVVCPVCRRGKLLRLTEATRAQGLVLFCRQCKHESVVEIKPGDGKMPRVTPWPGTQSPPCPEGVKGP
;
A
#
# COMPACT_ATOMS: atom_id res chain seq x y z
N MET A 1 -25.23 -1.43 4.47
CA MET A 1 -23.93 -1.76 5.11
C MET A 1 -22.82 -1.20 4.24
N SER A 2 -22.35 -0.02 4.61
CA SER A 2 -21.48 0.87 3.82
C SER A 2 -20.09 0.27 3.67
N LYS A 3 -19.76 -0.25 2.47
CA LYS A 3 -18.38 -0.60 2.13
C LYS A 3 -17.60 0.71 2.06
N THR A 4 -16.76 0.98 3.05
CA THR A 4 -15.85 2.12 3.06
C THR A 4 -15.00 2.04 1.79
N ALA A 5 -15.28 2.92 0.83
CA ALA A 5 -14.82 2.85 -0.56
C ALA A 5 -13.30 3.05 -0.77
N ALA A 6 -12.52 3.08 0.30
CA ALA A 6 -11.10 3.40 0.25
C ALA A 6 -10.20 2.27 0.77
N GLU A 7 -10.70 1.12 1.21
CA GLU A 7 -9.80 0.05 1.68
C GLU A 7 -9.25 -0.77 0.51
N LEU A 8 -7.92 -0.84 0.39
CA LEU A 8 -7.26 -1.63 -0.65
C LEU A 8 -7.51 -3.12 -0.37
N ALA A 9 -7.94 -3.84 -1.39
CA ALA A 9 -8.32 -5.23 -1.22
C ALA A 9 -7.10 -6.13 -0.93
N CYS A 10 -7.13 -6.77 0.23
CA CYS A 10 -6.14 -7.73 0.69
C CYS A 10 -6.54 -9.16 0.30
N LYS A 11 -5.55 -10.01 -0.03
CA LYS A 11 -5.75 -11.44 -0.32
C LYS A 11 -4.99 -12.29 0.68
N THR A 12 -5.71 -13.13 1.41
CA THR A 12 -5.12 -14.15 2.29
C THR A 12 -4.79 -15.39 1.49
N THR A 13 -3.61 -15.94 1.73
CA THR A 13 -3.11 -17.18 1.14
C THR A 13 -2.54 -18.06 2.26
N MET A 14 -2.23 -19.33 1.97
CA MET A 14 -1.56 -20.21 2.95
C MET A 14 -0.25 -19.63 3.48
N SER A 15 0.43 -18.77 2.70
CA SER A 15 1.66 -18.07 3.11
C SER A 15 1.41 -16.72 3.79
N GLY A 16 0.16 -16.35 4.08
CA GLY A 16 -0.21 -15.11 4.77
C GLY A 16 -1.02 -14.14 3.92
N ALA A 17 -1.21 -12.93 4.46
CA ALA A 17 -2.01 -11.87 3.83
C ALA A 17 -1.15 -10.95 2.95
N TRP A 18 -1.71 -10.53 1.83
CA TRP A 18 -1.01 -9.69 0.85
C TRP A 18 -1.87 -8.50 0.43
N VAL A 19 -1.25 -7.33 0.34
CA VAL A 19 -1.82 -6.20 -0.41
C VAL A 19 -1.76 -6.55 -1.89
N VAL A 20 -2.91 -6.47 -2.55
CA VAL A 20 -3.01 -6.72 -3.99
C VAL A 20 -3.12 -5.39 -4.72
N CYS A 21 -2.47 -5.30 -5.88
CA CYS A 21 -2.57 -4.12 -6.73
C CYS A 21 -4.03 -3.74 -7.00
N PRO A 22 -4.45 -2.49 -6.71
CA PRO A 22 -5.82 -2.05 -6.96
C PRO A 22 -6.16 -2.01 -8.45
N VAL A 23 -5.16 -1.77 -9.31
CA VAL A 23 -5.34 -1.62 -10.76
C VAL A 23 -5.45 -2.97 -11.45
N CYS A 24 -4.40 -3.79 -11.40
CA CYS A 24 -4.39 -5.05 -12.16
C CYS A 24 -4.94 -6.25 -11.40
N ARG A 25 -5.11 -6.16 -10.07
CA ARG A 25 -5.58 -7.24 -9.17
C ARG A 25 -4.76 -8.55 -9.20
N ARG A 26 -3.67 -8.60 -9.98
CA ARG A 26 -2.77 -9.76 -10.14
C ARG A 26 -1.51 -9.64 -9.31
N GLY A 27 -0.94 -8.44 -9.23
CA GLY A 27 0.30 -8.19 -8.49
C GLY A 27 0.10 -8.24 -6.98
N LYS A 28 0.91 -9.04 -6.28
CA LYS A 28 1.09 -8.99 -4.82
C LYS A 28 2.17 -7.95 -4.52
N LEU A 29 1.83 -6.93 -3.73
CA LEU A 29 2.70 -5.78 -3.50
C LEU A 29 3.50 -5.91 -2.20
N LEU A 30 2.81 -6.24 -1.11
CA LEU A 30 3.40 -6.31 0.23
C LEU A 30 2.72 -7.43 1.03
N ARG A 31 3.50 -8.20 1.78
CA ARG A 31 2.99 -9.16 2.76
C ARG A 31 2.65 -8.42 4.05
N LEU A 32 1.45 -8.62 4.57
CA LEU A 32 0.99 -8.03 5.82
C LEU A 32 1.21 -9.01 6.98
N THR A 33 1.61 -8.45 8.11
CA THR A 33 1.66 -9.10 9.43
C THR A 33 0.85 -8.27 10.42
N GLU A 34 0.53 -8.83 11.59
CA GLU A 34 -0.22 -8.10 12.63
C GLU A 34 0.52 -6.82 13.09
N ALA A 35 1.85 -6.80 12.98
CA ALA A 35 2.71 -5.68 13.34
C ALA A 35 2.97 -4.68 12.21
N THR A 36 2.52 -4.94 10.97
CA THR A 36 2.83 -4.06 9.84
C THR A 36 2.15 -2.70 10.01
N ARG A 37 2.94 -1.62 10.09
CA ARG A 37 2.49 -0.23 10.17
C ARG A 37 3.28 0.61 9.19
N ALA A 38 2.61 1.53 8.49
CA ALA A 38 3.28 2.43 7.56
C ALA A 38 2.44 3.68 7.26
N GLN A 39 3.10 4.77 6.91
CA GLN A 39 2.48 6.02 6.48
C GLN A 39 3.23 6.51 5.24
N GLY A 40 2.49 6.98 4.23
CA GLY A 40 3.08 7.43 2.96
C GLY A 40 3.87 6.34 2.21
N LEU A 41 3.55 5.06 2.42
CA LEU A 41 4.31 3.96 1.82
C LEU A 41 3.97 3.82 0.33
N VAL A 42 4.98 3.94 -0.54
CA VAL A 42 4.83 3.69 -1.96
C VAL A 42 4.86 2.18 -2.21
N LEU A 43 3.82 1.66 -2.85
CA LEU A 43 3.75 0.28 -3.34
C LEU A 43 3.78 0.27 -4.87
N PHE A 44 4.78 -0.40 -5.43
CA PHE A 44 4.96 -0.52 -6.87
C PHE A 44 4.51 -1.89 -7.38
N CYS A 45 3.61 -1.90 -8.37
CA CYS A 45 3.18 -3.13 -9.01
C CYS A 45 4.10 -3.53 -10.17
N ARG A 46 4.87 -4.62 -10.00
CA ARG A 46 5.74 -5.15 -11.07
C ARG A 46 4.99 -5.67 -12.31
N GLN A 47 3.68 -5.88 -12.23
CA GLN A 47 2.87 -6.41 -13.33
C GLN A 47 2.34 -5.30 -14.24
N CYS A 48 1.70 -4.27 -13.69
CA CYS A 48 1.13 -3.17 -14.46
C CYS A 48 1.88 -1.84 -14.31
N LYS A 49 2.99 -1.83 -13.56
CA LYS A 49 3.85 -0.67 -13.29
C LYS A 49 3.17 0.50 -12.59
N HIS A 50 1.99 0.27 -12.00
CA HIS A 50 1.26 1.30 -11.25
C HIS A 50 1.83 1.45 -9.83
N GLU A 51 1.93 2.69 -9.39
CA GLU A 51 2.34 3.08 -8.04
C GLU A 51 1.13 3.54 -7.24
N SER A 52 1.08 3.15 -5.97
CA SER A 52 0.04 3.60 -5.05
C SER A 52 0.69 3.96 -3.72
N VAL A 53 0.33 5.11 -3.17
CA VAL A 53 0.79 5.54 -1.85
C VAL A 53 -0.27 5.15 -0.83
N VAL A 54 0.14 4.46 0.24
CA VAL A 54 -0.78 3.88 1.22
C VAL A 54 -0.43 4.23 2.66
N GLU A 55 -1.47 4.24 3.48
CA GLU A 55 -1.37 4.12 4.93
C GLU A 55 -1.69 2.69 5.36
N ILE A 56 -0.95 2.17 6.33
CA ILE A 56 -1.20 0.87 6.96
C ILE A 56 -1.33 1.08 8.47
N LYS A 57 -2.55 0.92 8.97
CA LYS A 57 -2.92 1.09 10.38
C LYS A 57 -3.22 -0.26 11.04
N PRO A 58 -3.11 -0.39 12.38
CA PRO A 58 -3.70 -1.52 13.07
C PRO A 58 -5.19 -1.63 12.69
N GLY A 59 -5.67 -2.82 12.40
CA GLY A 59 -7.12 -3.06 12.33
C GLY A 59 -7.67 -3.38 13.70
N ASP A 60 -9.01 -3.41 13.82
CA ASP A 60 -9.74 -3.76 15.04
C ASP A 60 -9.64 -5.26 15.40
N GLY A 61 -8.58 -5.93 14.96
CA GLY A 61 -8.30 -7.37 15.11
C GLY A 61 -6.88 -7.69 14.65
N LYS A 62 -6.62 -8.94 14.23
CA LYS A 62 -5.27 -9.42 13.82
C LYS A 62 -4.75 -8.80 12.51
N MET A 63 -5.63 -8.31 11.63
CA MET A 63 -5.23 -7.85 10.31
C MET A 63 -5.11 -6.32 10.26
N PRO A 64 -4.00 -5.75 9.75
CA PRO A 64 -3.90 -4.31 9.54
C PRO A 64 -4.83 -3.83 8.42
N ARG A 65 -5.32 -2.60 8.54
CA ARG A 65 -6.13 -1.91 7.53
C ARG A 65 -5.20 -1.16 6.57
N VAL A 66 -5.49 -1.21 5.27
CA VAL A 66 -4.70 -0.57 4.22
C VAL A 66 -5.57 0.41 3.44
N THR A 67 -5.21 1.69 3.45
CA THR A 67 -5.97 2.77 2.79
C THR A 67 -5.03 3.61 1.92
N PRO A 68 -5.52 4.28 0.85
CA PRO A 68 -4.78 5.32 0.17
C PRO A 68 -4.28 6.38 1.16
N TRP A 69 -3.04 6.80 0.99
CA TRP A 69 -2.49 7.90 1.76
C TRP A 69 -3.10 9.22 1.26
N PRO A 70 -3.71 10.04 2.14
CA PRO A 70 -4.38 11.29 1.73
C PRO A 70 -3.40 12.41 1.33
N GLY A 71 -2.09 12.23 1.53
CA GLY A 71 -1.07 13.20 1.13
C GLY A 71 -0.71 13.07 -0.35
N THR A 72 -1.42 13.81 -1.21
CA THR A 72 -1.27 13.83 -2.67
C THR A 72 -0.03 14.57 -3.19
N GLN A 73 1.10 14.52 -2.51
CA GLN A 73 2.32 15.05 -3.11
C GLN A 73 3.53 14.34 -2.53
N SER A 74 4.09 13.41 -3.31
CA SER A 74 5.53 13.22 -3.25
C SER A 74 6.14 14.63 -3.37
N PRO A 75 6.94 15.12 -2.41
CA PRO A 75 7.75 16.29 -2.71
C PRO A 75 8.50 15.97 -4.02
N PRO A 76 8.58 16.90 -4.98
CA PRO A 76 9.41 16.68 -6.15
C PRO A 76 10.77 16.22 -5.62
N CYS A 77 11.28 15.10 -6.11
CA CYS A 77 12.64 14.68 -5.79
C CYS A 77 13.51 15.93 -5.96
N PRO A 78 14.31 16.34 -4.96
CA PRO A 78 15.20 17.48 -5.15
C PRO A 78 16.07 17.15 -6.36
N GLU A 79 15.83 17.87 -7.46
CA GLU A 79 16.58 17.74 -8.70
C GLU A 79 18.05 17.90 -8.36
N GLY A 80 18.82 16.83 -8.54
CA GLY A 80 20.28 16.85 -8.56
C GLY A 80 20.93 17.61 -7.40
N VAL A 81 21.25 16.89 -6.33
CA VAL A 81 22.51 17.18 -5.62
C VAL A 81 23.63 17.00 -6.65
N LYS A 82 24.01 18.10 -7.32
CA LYS A 82 25.29 18.18 -8.02
C LYS A 82 26.35 18.07 -6.93
N GLY A 83 27.03 16.93 -6.90
CA GLY A 83 28.18 16.74 -6.03
C GLY A 83 29.27 17.78 -6.32
N PRO A 84 30.16 18.04 -5.35
CA PRO A 84 31.31 18.91 -5.54
C PRO A 84 32.28 18.37 -6.60
#